data_AF-A0A914KZ66-F1
#
_entry.id   AF-A0A914KZ66-F1
#
_cell.length_a   1.000
_cell.length_b   1.000
_cell.length_c   1.000
_cell.angle_alpha   90.00
_cell.angle_beta   90.00
_cell.angle_gamma   90.00
#
_symmetry.space_group_name_H-M   'P 1'
#
loop_
_entity.id
_entity.type
_entity.pdbx_description
1 polymer ?
#
loop_
_entity_poly.entity_id
_entity_poly.type
_entity_poly.pdbx_seq_one_letter_code
_entity_poly.pdbx_strand_id
1 'polypeptide(L)'
;MATNLNKLNEKERLQLCRRYFLLGFAFLPILWLVNFIWFYRYTFGKKYKSDENVGLEETNNNLIKEMKRYVLLSAIGTIIWGILIICWVYIYQIERSLGNVYWAELLTYIYPIGYV
;
A
#
# COMPACT_ATOMS: atom_id res chain seq x y z
N MET A 1 -17.28 4.37 7.07
CA MET A 1 -17.27 5.85 7.12
C MET A 1 -16.28 6.35 6.08
N ALA A 2 -16.70 6.51 4.82
CA ALA A 2 -15.85 7.00 3.76
C ALA A 2 -15.71 8.52 3.90
N THR A 3 -14.57 8.97 4.44
CA THR A 3 -14.22 10.39 4.55
C THR A 3 -14.18 10.99 3.14
N ASN A 4 -15.06 11.96 2.87
CA ASN A 4 -15.11 12.65 1.59
C ASN A 4 -13.78 13.40 1.37
N LEU A 5 -12.87 12.79 0.60
CA LEU A 5 -11.56 13.37 0.25
C LEU A 5 -11.70 14.80 -0.24
N ASN A 6 -12.75 15.10 -1.02
CA ASN A 6 -12.99 16.40 -1.63
C ASN A 6 -13.11 17.55 -0.62
N LYS A 7 -13.51 17.29 0.63
CA LYS A 7 -13.60 18.32 1.68
C LYS A 7 -12.30 18.58 2.44
N LEU A 8 -11.29 17.71 2.33
CA LEU A 8 -10.02 17.87 3.04
C LEU A 8 -9.12 18.90 2.37
N ASN A 9 -8.42 19.70 3.17
CA ASN A 9 -7.40 20.61 2.69
C ASN A 9 -6.20 19.82 2.12
N GLU A 10 -5.48 20.38 1.16
CA GLU A 10 -4.41 19.65 0.44
C GLU A 10 -3.28 19.20 1.37
N LYS A 11 -2.97 20.01 2.40
CA LYS A 11 -2.00 19.67 3.46
C LYS A 11 -2.44 18.47 4.32
N GLU A 12 -3.73 18.38 4.63
CA GLU A 12 -4.30 17.28 5.44
C GLU A 12 -4.25 15.96 4.66
N ARG A 13 -4.47 16.01 3.34
CA ARG A 13 -4.32 14.85 2.45
C ARG A 13 -2.89 14.32 2.43
N LEU A 14 -1.89 15.19 2.37
CA LEU A 14 -0.47 14.81 2.48
C LEU A 14 -0.17 14.15 3.82
N GLN A 15 -0.67 14.72 4.93
CA GLN A 15 -0.49 14.13 6.26
C GLN A 15 -1.13 12.75 6.37
N LEU A 16 -2.33 12.55 5.81
CA LEU A 16 -2.92 11.22 5.71
C LEU A 16 -1.99 10.28 4.92
N CYS A 17 -1.59 10.64 3.70
CA CYS A 17 -0.72 9.79 2.88
C CYS A 17 0.56 9.37 3.62
N ARG A 18 1.20 10.29 4.35
CA ARG A 18 2.39 10.00 5.16
C ARG A 18 2.10 9.07 6.34
N ARG A 19 0.98 9.24 7.03
CA ARG A 19 0.56 8.34 8.13
C ARG A 19 0.26 6.94 7.63
N TYR A 20 -0.46 6.81 6.51
CA TYR A 20 -0.75 5.51 5.91
C TYR A 20 0.53 4.84 5.40
N PHE A 21 1.47 5.61 4.83
CA PHE A 21 2.79 5.09 4.48
C PHE A 21 3.56 4.58 5.71
N LEU A 22 3.57 5.31 6.82
CA LEU A 22 4.24 4.89 8.04
C LEU A 22 3.56 3.66 8.68
N LEU A 23 2.24 3.62 8.70
CA LEU A 23 1.46 2.48 9.21
C LEU A 23 1.71 1.20 8.42
N GLY A 24 1.98 1.29 7.11
CA GLY A 24 2.28 0.10 6.31
C GLY A 24 3.59 -0.59 6.71
N PHE A 25 4.53 0.09 7.39
CA PHE A 25 5.71 -0.55 7.98
C PHE A 25 5.36 -1.51 9.13
N ALA A 26 4.14 -1.45 9.68
CA ALA A 26 3.66 -2.37 10.70
C ALA A 26 3.19 -3.72 10.10
N PHE A 27 3.82 -4.21 9.03
CA PHE A 27 3.48 -5.46 8.32
C PHE A 27 2.09 -5.48 7.66
N LEU A 28 1.57 -4.32 7.24
CA LEU A 28 0.27 -4.20 6.57
C LEU A 28 0.44 -3.81 5.09
N PRO A 29 0.80 -4.75 4.20
CA PRO A 29 0.97 -4.45 2.77
C PRO A 29 -0.34 -4.01 2.09
N ILE A 30 -1.49 -4.49 2.58
CA ILE A 30 -2.81 -4.07 2.10
C ILE A 30 -3.03 -2.57 2.32
N LEU A 31 -2.47 -2.01 3.40
CA LEU A 31 -2.65 -0.60 3.73
C LEU A 31 -1.87 0.31 2.78
N TRP A 32 -0.67 -0.10 2.34
CA TRP A 32 0.05 0.58 1.26
C TRP A 32 -0.66 0.48 -0.09
N LEU A 33 -1.31 -0.65 -0.38
CA LEU A 33 -2.10 -0.81 -1.59
C LEU A 33 -3.32 0.12 -1.62
N VAL A 34 -4.05 0.23 -0.51
CA VAL A 34 -5.16 1.18 -0.37
C VAL A 34 -4.67 2.62 -0.51
N ASN A 35 -3.55 2.97 0.14
CA ASN A 35 -2.91 4.28 0.00
C ASN A 35 -2.59 4.58 -1.48
N PHE A 36 -2.03 3.62 -2.21
CA PHE A 36 -1.73 3.77 -3.63
C PHE A 36 -3.00 4.02 -4.45
N ILE A 37 -4.01 3.15 -4.39
CA ILE A 37 -5.23 3.26 -5.21
C ILE A 37 -5.98 4.57 -4.96
N TRP A 38 -6.10 4.97 -3.70
CA TRP A 38 -6.89 6.14 -3.32
C TRP A 38 -6.23 7.45 -3.78
N PHE A 39 -4.91 7.57 -3.56
CA PHE A 39 -4.18 8.77 -3.95
C PHE A 39 -3.74 8.77 -5.42
N TYR A 40 -3.66 7.63 -6.09
CA TYR A 40 -3.34 7.55 -7.53
C TYR A 40 -4.34 8.32 -8.38
N ARG A 41 -5.65 8.17 -8.11
CA ARG A 41 -6.69 8.93 -8.82
C ARG A 41 -6.58 10.43 -8.56
N TYR A 42 -6.12 10.83 -7.38
CA TYR A 42 -5.98 12.23 -7.01
C TYR A 42 -4.74 12.90 -7.63
N THR A 43 -3.59 12.21 -7.62
CA THR A 43 -2.31 12.75 -8.10
C THR A 43 -2.16 12.70 -9.62
N PHE A 44 -2.82 11.76 -10.30
CA PHE A 44 -2.78 11.62 -11.77
C PHE A 44 -4.07 12.09 -12.47
N GLY A 45 -5.20 12.18 -11.76
CA GLY A 45 -6.50 12.56 -12.34
C GLY A 45 -6.78 14.06 -12.37
N LYS A 46 -6.15 14.88 -11.52
CA LYS A 46 -6.33 16.35 -11.54
C LYS A 46 -5.43 16.99 -12.60
N LYS A 47 -6.00 17.36 -13.74
CA LYS A 47 -5.46 18.45 -14.57
C LYS A 47 -5.75 19.76 -13.83
N TYR A 48 -4.72 20.39 -13.27
CA TYR A 48 -4.89 21.68 -12.58
C TYR A 48 -5.41 22.70 -13.60
N LYS A 49 -6.61 23.24 -13.38
CA LYS A 49 -7.10 24.40 -14.14
C LYS A 49 -6.30 25.60 -13.65
N SER A 50 -5.55 26.20 -14.56
CA SER A 50 -4.88 27.49 -14.41
C SER A 50 -5.94 28.55 -14.10
N ASP A 51 -6.09 28.98 -12.84
CA ASP A 51 -6.90 30.15 -12.52
C ASP A 51 -6.32 30.96 -11.35
N GLU A 52 -6.11 32.25 -11.65
CA GLU A 52 -5.86 33.51 -10.91
C GLU A 52 -5.06 33.58 -9.58
N ASN A 53 -4.80 32.51 -8.83
CA ASN A 53 -4.09 32.57 -7.54
C ASN A 53 -2.66 32.01 -7.60
N VAL A 54 -1.76 32.74 -8.26
CA VAL A 54 -0.37 32.32 -8.55
C VAL A 54 0.41 31.84 -7.32
N GLY A 55 0.25 32.48 -6.15
CA GLY A 55 0.99 32.10 -4.93
C GLY A 55 0.49 30.83 -4.23
N LEU A 56 -0.80 30.51 -4.36
CA LEU A 56 -1.41 29.31 -3.76
C LEU A 56 -1.21 28.08 -4.66
N GLU A 57 -1.13 28.30 -5.98
CA GLU A 57 -0.85 27.26 -6.97
C GLU A 57 0.54 26.64 -6.78
N GLU A 58 1.58 27.46 -6.59
CA GLU A 58 2.95 26.96 -6.42
C GLU A 58 3.09 26.06 -5.19
N THR A 59 2.47 26.44 -4.07
CA THR A 59 2.45 25.62 -2.85
C THR A 59 1.76 24.27 -3.09
N ASN A 60 0.64 24.27 -3.80
CA ASN A 60 -0.13 23.06 -4.09
C ASN A 60 0.58 22.12 -5.05
N ASN A 61 1.25 22.65 -6.07
CA ASN A 61 2.07 21.87 -6.99
C ASN A 61 3.22 21.16 -6.27
N ASN A 62 3.87 21.84 -5.32
CA ASN A 62 4.90 21.24 -4.46
C ASN A 62 4.34 20.11 -3.59
N LEU A 63 3.17 20.28 -2.97
CA LEU A 63 2.51 19.24 -2.17
C LEU A 63 2.17 18.00 -3.01
N ILE A 64 1.62 18.18 -4.21
CA ILE A 64 1.30 17.06 -5.12
C ILE A 64 2.56 16.30 -5.52
N LYS A 65 3.67 17.01 -5.76
CA LYS A 65 4.97 16.40 -6.07
C LYS A 65 5.48 15.53 -4.92
N GLU A 66 5.37 15.99 -3.68
CA GLU A 66 5.70 15.19 -2.51
C GLU A 66 4.79 13.97 -2.36
N MET A 67 3.47 14.15 -2.51
CA MET A 67 2.51 13.04 -2.46
C MET A 67 2.83 11.96 -3.49
N LYS A 68 3.16 12.33 -4.73
CA LYS A 68 3.56 11.39 -5.79
C LYS A 68 4.74 10.52 -5.36
N ARG A 69 5.75 11.09 -4.71
CA ARG A 69 6.91 10.35 -4.20
C ARG A 69 6.51 9.33 -3.14
N TYR A 70 5.69 9.72 -2.16
CA TYR A 70 5.21 8.81 -1.11
C TYR A 70 4.29 7.71 -1.63
N VAL A 71 3.43 8.02 -2.61
CA VAL A 71 2.55 7.07 -3.28
C VAL A 71 3.38 6.04 -4.06
N LEU A 72 4.42 6.48 -4.78
CA LEU A 72 5.32 5.57 -5.52
C LEU A 72 6.12 4.67 -4.57
N LEU A 73 6.65 5.22 -3.47
CA LEU A 73 7.32 4.44 -2.44
C LEU A 73 6.39 3.40 -1.80
N SER A 74 5.13 3.75 -1.55
CA SER A 74 4.11 2.80 -1.06
C SER A 74 3.86 1.67 -2.06
N ALA A 75 3.82 1.97 -3.36
CA ALA A 75 3.64 0.96 -4.40
C ALA A 75 4.81 -0.03 -4.43
N ILE A 76 6.04 0.48 -4.38
CA ILE A 76 7.26 -0.35 -4.32
C ILE A 76 7.24 -1.23 -3.08
N GLY A 77 6.92 -0.65 -1.91
CA GLY A 77 6.80 -1.40 -0.67
C GLY A 77 5.76 -2.53 -0.76
N THR A 78 4.62 -2.26 -1.38
CA THR A 78 3.56 -3.27 -1.61
C THR A 78 4.07 -4.43 -2.47
N ILE A 79 4.79 -4.13 -3.55
CA ILE A 79 5.35 -5.15 -4.45
C ILE A 79 6.38 -6.00 -3.72
N ILE A 80 7.31 -5.39 -2.98
CA ILE A 80 8.33 -6.10 -2.20
C ILE A 80 7.68 -7.05 -1.18
N TRP A 81 6.67 -6.59 -0.45
CA TRP A 81 5.94 -7.43 0.49
C TRP A 81 5.15 -8.54 -0.20
N GLY A 82 4.53 -8.24 -1.35
CA GLY A 82 3.85 -9.24 -2.15
C GLY A 82 4.79 -10.37 -2.56
N ILE A 83 5.98 -10.03 -3.06
CA ILE A 83 7.03 -11.01 -3.42
C ILE A 83 7.45 -11.81 -2.19
N LEU A 84 7.71 -11.16 -1.06
CA LEU A 84 8.11 -11.83 0.18
C LEU A 84 7.06 -12.85 0.64
N ILE A 85 5.78 -12.48 0.65
CA ILE A 85 4.68 -13.37 1.03
C ILE A 85 4.55 -14.52 0.02
N ILE A 86 4.64 -14.25 -1.28
CA ILE A 86 4.55 -15.28 -2.33
C ILE A 86 5.71 -16.28 -2.19
N CYS A 87 6.94 -15.80 -2.02
CA CYS A 87 8.11 -16.65 -1.81
C CYS A 87 7.96 -17.49 -0.53
N TRP A 88 7.49 -16.89 0.56
CA TRP A 88 7.24 -17.61 1.81
C TRP A 88 6.20 -18.73 1.64
N VAL A 89 5.07 -18.42 1.00
CA VAL A 89 4.03 -19.42 0.69
C VAL A 89 4.60 -20.51 -0.22
N TYR A 90 5.40 -20.16 -1.22
CA TYR A 90 5.99 -21.14 -2.13
C TYR A 90 6.92 -22.12 -1.41
N ILE A 91 7.82 -21.61 -0.57
CA ILE A 91 8.71 -22.44 0.26
C ILE A 91 7.89 -23.35 1.19
N TYR A 92 6.91 -22.77 1.88
CA TYR A 92 6.04 -23.52 2.78
C TYR A 92 5.27 -24.64 2.06
N GLN A 93 4.76 -24.38 0.86
CA GLN A 93 4.02 -25.39 0.08
C GLN A 93 4.94 -26.52 -0.42
N ILE A 94 6.18 -26.23 -0.81
CA ILE A 94 7.15 -27.26 -1.21
C ILE A 94 7.50 -28.15 -0.04
N GLU A 95 7.92 -27.57 1.09
CA GLU A 95 8.32 -28.34 2.29
C GLU A 95 7.17 -29.18 2.82
N ARG A 96 5.95 -28.64 2.76
CA ARG A 96 4.73 -29.37 3.09
C ARG A 96 4.46 -30.52 2.13
N SER A 97 4.63 -30.32 0.82
CA SER A 97 4.40 -31.37 -0.18
C SER A 97 5.40 -32.52 -0.08
N LEU A 98 6.64 -32.22 0.36
CA LEU A 98 7.70 -33.20 0.56
C LEU A 98 7.54 -33.98 1.87
N GLY A 99 6.67 -33.56 2.78
CA GLY A 99 6.38 -34.24 4.05
C GLY A 99 7.57 -34.33 5.01
N ASN A 100 8.65 -33.57 4.75
CA ASN A 100 9.95 -33.81 5.37
C ASN A 100 10.18 -33.03 6.67
N VAL A 101 9.26 -32.17 7.09
CA VAL A 101 9.57 -31.11 8.05
C VAL A 101 8.50 -30.94 9.15
N TYR A 102 8.88 -31.31 10.39
CA TYR A 102 8.04 -31.18 11.58
C TYR A 102 7.54 -29.75 11.86
N TRP A 103 8.37 -28.74 11.57
CA TRP A 103 7.99 -27.33 11.75
C TRP A 103 6.83 -26.91 10.82
N ALA A 104 6.73 -27.51 9.63
CA ALA A 104 5.65 -27.20 8.69
C ALA A 104 4.30 -27.71 9.19
N GLU A 105 4.28 -28.87 9.85
CA GLU A 105 3.07 -29.39 10.49
C GLU A 105 2.63 -28.52 11.67
N LEU A 106 3.56 -28.07 12.52
CA LEU A 106 3.26 -27.16 13.64
C LEU A 106 2.69 -25.81 13.18
N LEU A 107 3.14 -25.30 12.05
CA LEU A 107 2.65 -24.06 11.45
C LEU A 107 1.35 -24.24 10.66
N THR A 108 0.95 -25.49 10.37
CA THR A 108 -0.26 -25.78 9.60
C THR A 108 -1.49 -25.55 10.44
N TYR A 109 -2.22 -24.46 10.16
CA TYR A 109 -3.51 -24.21 10.82
C TYR A 109 -4.67 -24.99 10.17
N ILE A 110 -4.65 -25.15 8.85
CA ILE A 110 -5.69 -25.86 8.09
C ILE A 110 -5.10 -27.13 7.48
N TYR A 111 -5.59 -28.26 7.94
CA TYR A 111 -5.31 -29.57 7.35
C TYR A 111 -6.36 -29.88 6.27
N PRO A 112 -5.96 -30.20 5.03
CA PRO A 112 -6.88 -30.67 4.01
C PRO A 112 -7.41 -32.04 4.44
N ILE A 113 -8.74 -32.15 4.45
CA ILE A 113 -9.44 -33.37 4.80
C ILE A 113 -9.32 -34.29 3.57
N GLY A 114 -8.52 -35.36 3.66
CA GLY A 114 -8.33 -36.32 2.56
C GLY A 114 -6.89 -36.53 2.08
N TYR A 115 -5.89 -36.03 2.80
CA TYR A 115 -4.51 -36.46 2.59
C TYR A 115 -4.36 -37.92 3.09
N VAL A 116 -4.05 -38.85 2.19
CA VAL A 116 -3.45 -40.16 2.52
C VAL A 116 -1.93 -40.04 2.50
#